data_AF-A0A7V0ZJ82-F1
#
_entry.id   AF-A0A7V0ZJ82-F1
#
_cell.length_a   1.000
_cell.length_b   1.000
_cell.length_c   1.000
_cell.angle_alpha   90.00
_cell.angle_beta   90.00
_cell.angle_gamma   90.00
#
_symmetry.space_group_name_H-M   'P 1'
#
loop_
_entity.id
_entity.type
_entity.pdbx_description
1 polymer ?
#
loop_
_entity_poly.entity_id
_entity_poly.type
_entity_poly.pdbx_seq_one_letter_code
_entity_poly.pdbx_strand_id
1 'polypeptide(L)'
;MDLASKYHDSSPWPARGKQQVLFILDIRNSFEQELLRGWIHQHTPSGSEEFQAPQVCLNLGHDRKGMDSAQLVMALALPADTLITPLRVAWLPSPKAINSGPRLRDFVFGDPRHPGTHRGRKILSQRPERVHLIAGVPDSVANLRTRFERRHSVEDEKAQQDFASFVARQAVVVLDLAERRLQGGRYKVPRHVAASLKTNTAYNEAVDEIAAETGTPKAELMKEAAGYMDEMVSRPSTFWLDFYAKFNKFCLGLGYEEEIVYDQAAVEKMRQIVRENPSMLLWTHKTYLDGMVVPKVLYDNDFPMPHMFGGANMNFPGLGFLLHRAGGIFIKRSFRDNELYKIT
;
A
#
# COMPACT_ATOMS: atom_id res chain seq x y z
N MET A 1 -4.39 28.35 10.63
CA MET A 1 -3.08 27.70 10.87
C MET A 1 -2.28 27.95 9.61
N ASP A 2 -1.13 28.59 9.74
CA ASP A 2 -0.32 29.03 8.61
C ASP A 2 0.47 27.84 8.02
N LEU A 3 0.72 27.83 6.70
CA LEU A 3 1.57 26.82 6.05
C LEU A 3 2.94 26.75 6.74
N ALA A 4 3.44 27.90 7.20
CA ALA A 4 4.69 28.00 7.94
C ALA A 4 4.71 27.16 9.23
N SER A 5 3.60 27.07 9.97
CA SER A 5 3.55 26.24 11.18
C SER A 5 3.59 24.75 10.84
N LYS A 6 2.93 24.35 9.74
CA LYS A 6 2.92 22.96 9.28
C LYS A 6 4.29 22.46 8.86
N TYR A 7 5.07 23.34 8.24
CA TYR A 7 6.44 23.02 7.89
C TYR A 7 7.31 22.90 9.14
N HIS A 8 7.10 23.73 10.16
CA HIS A 8 7.92 23.70 11.38
C HIS A 8 7.74 22.42 12.24
N ASP A 9 6.62 21.72 12.11
CA ASP A 9 6.31 20.53 12.91
C ASP A 9 7.29 19.35 12.67
N SER A 10 7.94 19.28 11.52
CA SER A 10 8.88 18.21 11.19
C SER A 10 9.82 18.57 10.03
N SER A 11 11.05 18.11 10.05
CA SER A 11 11.99 18.29 8.94
C SER A 11 11.83 17.17 7.90
N PRO A 12 11.86 17.48 6.59
CA PRO A 12 11.92 16.47 5.53
C PRO A 12 13.31 15.85 5.38
N TRP A 13 14.35 16.50 5.93
CA TRP A 13 15.73 16.07 5.74
C TRP A 13 16.08 14.91 6.68
N PRO A 14 16.64 13.81 6.15
CA PRO A 14 17.11 12.72 6.99
C PRO A 14 18.29 13.19 7.84
N ALA A 15 18.49 12.54 9.00
CA ALA A 15 19.73 12.68 9.75
C ALA A 15 20.90 12.25 8.86
N ARG A 16 21.80 13.20 8.53
CA ARG A 16 22.88 13.00 7.58
C ARG A 16 24.14 13.73 7.99
N GLY A 17 25.28 13.19 7.58
CA GLY A 17 26.56 13.90 7.56
C GLY A 17 26.71 14.73 6.27
N LYS A 18 27.75 14.43 5.49
CA LYS A 18 28.02 15.06 4.18
C LYS A 18 27.31 14.41 2.99
N GLN A 19 26.40 13.47 3.26
CA GLN A 19 25.74 12.68 2.22
C GLN A 19 24.79 13.53 1.39
N GLN A 20 24.76 13.26 0.09
CA GLN A 20 23.74 13.78 -0.81
C GLN A 20 22.38 13.16 -0.48
N VAL A 21 21.30 13.89 -0.78
CA VAL A 21 19.92 13.42 -0.58
C VAL A 21 19.17 13.53 -1.89
N LEU A 22 18.51 12.45 -2.28
CA LEU A 22 17.55 12.38 -3.36
C LEU A 22 16.14 12.28 -2.75
N PHE A 23 15.26 13.22 -3.07
CA PHE A 23 13.87 13.17 -2.63
C PHE A 23 12.98 12.51 -3.69
N ILE A 24 12.21 11.50 -3.28
CA ILE A 24 11.13 10.93 -4.09
C ILE A 24 9.81 11.49 -3.57
N LEU A 25 9.14 12.32 -4.37
CA LEU A 25 7.89 12.96 -3.99
C LEU A 25 6.71 12.15 -4.55
N ASP A 26 5.91 11.55 -3.67
CA ASP A 26 4.63 10.94 -4.05
C ASP A 26 3.58 12.02 -4.28
N ILE A 27 3.29 12.29 -5.55
CA ILE A 27 2.46 13.41 -6.00
C ILE A 27 1.29 12.88 -6.82
N ARG A 28 0.07 13.24 -6.40
CA ARG A 28 -1.15 12.92 -7.14
C ARG A 28 -1.72 14.12 -7.87
N ASN A 29 -1.40 15.32 -7.42
CA ASN A 29 -1.84 16.58 -8.00
C ASN A 29 -0.85 17.71 -7.74
N SER A 30 -1.01 18.82 -8.46
CA SER A 30 -0.11 19.98 -8.38
C SER A 30 -0.04 20.62 -6.99
N PHE A 31 -1.09 20.51 -6.18
CA PHE A 31 -1.10 21.07 -4.83
C PHE A 31 -0.27 20.25 -3.85
N GLU A 32 -0.29 18.91 -3.94
CA GLU A 32 0.62 18.07 -3.15
C GLU A 32 2.08 18.32 -3.51
N GLN A 33 2.37 18.54 -4.80
CA GLN A 33 3.70 18.94 -5.24
C GLN A 33 4.13 20.28 -4.64
N GLU A 34 3.26 21.29 -4.65
CA GLU A 34 3.49 22.60 -4.04
C GLU A 34 3.83 22.45 -2.55
N LEU A 35 3.05 21.65 -1.82
CA LEU A 35 3.25 21.41 -0.39
C LEU A 35 4.60 20.77 -0.09
N LEU A 36 4.95 19.68 -0.79
CA LEU A 36 6.20 18.95 -0.54
C LEU A 36 7.43 19.76 -0.95
N ARG A 37 7.36 20.50 -2.05
CA ARG A 37 8.47 21.37 -2.48
C ARG A 37 8.66 22.55 -1.52
N GLY A 38 7.58 23.16 -1.06
CA GLY A 38 7.63 24.20 -0.03
C GLY A 38 8.24 23.68 1.28
N TRP A 39 7.91 22.44 1.67
CA TRP A 39 8.46 21.81 2.86
C TRP A 39 9.99 21.63 2.80
N ILE A 40 10.49 21.13 1.66
CA ILE A 40 11.94 21.00 1.42
C ILE A 40 12.60 22.37 1.42
N HIS A 41 12.03 23.34 0.70
CA HIS A 41 12.61 24.67 0.54
C HIS A 41 12.78 25.38 1.88
N GLN A 42 11.78 25.34 2.76
CA GLN A 42 11.86 26.00 4.07
C GLN A 42 12.92 25.38 5.01
N HIS A 43 13.25 24.11 4.83
CA HIS A 43 14.30 23.44 5.62
C HIS A 43 15.65 23.41 4.91
N THR A 44 15.76 24.05 3.74
CA THR A 44 17.05 24.20 3.05
C THR A 44 17.80 25.37 3.70
N PRO A 45 18.98 25.17 4.31
CA PRO A 45 19.72 26.25 4.94
C PRO A 45 20.06 27.36 3.94
N SER A 46 19.87 28.62 4.34
CA SER A 46 20.27 29.77 3.54
C SER A 46 21.79 29.79 3.39
N GLY A 47 22.29 29.62 2.15
CA GLY A 47 23.72 29.64 1.83
C GLY A 47 24.33 28.31 1.34
N SER A 48 23.57 27.21 1.34
CA SER A 48 24.01 25.94 0.74
C SER A 48 23.49 25.78 -0.69
N GLU A 49 23.99 26.59 -1.62
CA GLU A 49 23.76 26.39 -3.07
C GLU A 49 24.41 25.09 -3.58
N GLU A 50 25.43 24.58 -2.87
CA GLU A 50 26.17 23.34 -3.19
C GLU A 50 25.35 22.03 -3.05
N PHE A 51 24.11 22.08 -2.54
CA PHE A 51 23.29 20.88 -2.34
C PHE A 51 21.84 21.09 -2.80
N GLN A 52 21.63 21.43 -4.07
CA GLN A 52 20.32 21.18 -4.69
C GLN A 52 20.05 19.67 -4.66
N ALA A 53 19.37 19.21 -3.61
CA ALA A 53 18.91 17.84 -3.49
C ALA A 53 17.99 17.52 -4.67
N PRO A 54 18.34 16.56 -5.54
CA PRO A 54 17.48 16.23 -6.67
C PRO A 54 16.11 15.77 -6.19
N GLN A 55 15.06 16.11 -6.93
CA GLN A 55 13.68 15.81 -6.58
C GLN A 55 12.99 15.12 -7.75
N VAL A 56 12.55 13.88 -7.53
CA VAL A 56 11.82 13.10 -8.53
C VAL A 56 10.37 13.03 -8.13
N CYS A 57 9.47 13.45 -9.03
CA CYS A 57 8.03 13.43 -8.80
C CYS A 57 7.45 12.15 -9.39
N LEU A 58 6.89 11.28 -8.54
CA LEU A 58 6.27 10.03 -8.97
C LEU A 58 4.83 9.98 -8.46
N ASN A 59 3.93 9.37 -9.23
CA ASN A 59 2.62 8.99 -8.74
C ASN A 59 2.70 7.54 -8.26
N LEU A 60 3.04 7.34 -6.99
CA LEU A 60 3.21 6.01 -6.40
C LEU A 60 1.84 5.35 -6.07
N GLY A 61 0.73 6.08 -6.27
CA GLY A 61 -0.61 5.64 -5.93
C GLY A 61 -1.40 4.92 -7.04
N HIS A 62 -0.91 4.86 -8.28
CA HIS A 62 -1.63 4.26 -9.40
C HIS A 62 -1.00 2.93 -9.88
N ASP A 63 -1.60 1.80 -9.49
CA ASP A 63 -1.15 0.45 -9.87
C ASP A 63 -1.36 0.11 -11.37
N ARG A 64 -2.16 0.91 -12.10
CA ARG A 64 -2.67 0.55 -13.45
C ARG A 64 -1.84 1.05 -14.62
N LYS A 65 -1.02 2.07 -14.44
CA LYS A 65 -0.10 2.56 -15.47
C LYS A 65 1.30 2.34 -14.91
N GLY A 66 2.17 1.69 -15.67
CA GLY A 66 3.57 1.50 -15.26
C GLY A 66 4.13 2.81 -14.72
N MET A 67 4.89 2.74 -13.63
CA MET A 67 5.52 3.93 -13.07
C MET A 67 6.42 4.53 -14.14
N ASP A 68 6.32 5.84 -14.39
CA ASP A 68 7.24 6.55 -15.27
C ASP A 68 8.61 6.62 -14.57
N SER A 69 9.37 5.54 -14.73
CA SER A 69 10.65 5.32 -14.06
C SER A 69 11.79 6.06 -14.75
N ALA A 70 11.56 6.73 -15.89
CA ALA A 70 12.61 7.39 -16.67
C ALA A 70 13.33 8.47 -15.84
N GLN A 71 12.58 9.31 -15.13
CA GLN A 71 13.16 10.32 -14.24
C GLN A 71 13.94 9.69 -13.09
N LEU A 72 13.45 8.57 -12.56
CA LEU A 72 14.09 7.88 -11.45
C LEU A 72 15.38 7.18 -11.90
N VAL A 73 15.41 6.59 -13.11
CA VAL A 73 16.62 5.99 -13.69
C VAL A 73 17.73 7.04 -13.79
N MET A 74 17.42 8.24 -14.32
CA MET A 74 18.39 9.33 -14.40
C MET A 74 18.86 9.79 -13.01
N ALA A 75 17.94 9.90 -12.06
CA ALA A 75 18.25 10.35 -10.71
C ALA A 75 19.02 9.30 -9.87
N LEU A 76 19.00 8.03 -10.27
CA LEU A 76 19.74 6.95 -9.59
C LEU A 76 21.19 6.80 -10.07
N ALA A 77 21.63 7.63 -11.00
CA ALA A 77 23.05 7.76 -11.41
C ALA A 77 23.90 8.58 -10.40
N LEU A 78 23.41 8.77 -9.18
CA LEU A 78 24.07 9.49 -8.10
C LEU A 78 25.08 8.58 -7.33
N PRO A 79 25.97 9.18 -6.52
CA PRO A 79 26.92 8.43 -5.69
C PRO A 79 26.23 7.37 -4.80
N ALA A 80 26.93 6.28 -4.54
CA ALA A 80 26.38 5.12 -3.83
C ALA A 80 25.96 5.43 -2.37
N ASP A 81 26.56 6.43 -1.75
CA ASP A 81 26.25 6.90 -0.39
C ASP A 81 25.06 7.87 -0.32
N THR A 82 24.48 8.23 -1.47
CA THR A 82 23.30 9.10 -1.56
C THR A 82 22.11 8.49 -0.81
N LEU A 83 21.48 9.28 0.04
CA LEU A 83 20.27 8.89 0.79
C LEU A 83 19.02 9.18 -0.03
N ILE A 84 18.19 8.16 -0.24
CA ILE A 84 16.89 8.27 -0.88
C ILE A 84 15.83 8.46 0.19
N THR A 85 15.16 9.62 0.15
CA THR A 85 14.14 10.00 1.14
C THR A 85 12.79 10.19 0.45
N PRO A 86 11.84 9.26 0.60
CA PRO A 86 10.52 9.40 0.00
C PRO A 86 9.61 10.26 0.87
N LEU A 87 8.87 11.18 0.27
CA LEU A 87 7.94 12.11 0.93
C LEU A 87 6.52 11.96 0.38
N ARG A 88 5.51 12.14 1.24
CA ARG A 88 4.08 12.08 0.88
C ARG A 88 3.26 13.07 1.70
N VAL A 89 2.19 13.60 1.10
CA VAL A 89 1.11 14.28 1.83
C VAL A 89 0.04 13.26 2.21
N ALA A 90 -0.23 13.12 3.51
CA ALA A 90 -1.31 12.29 4.02
C ALA A 90 -2.51 13.14 4.46
N TRP A 91 -3.68 12.73 4.01
CA TRP A 91 -4.95 13.38 4.28
C TRP A 91 -5.78 12.52 5.22
N LEU A 92 -5.88 12.94 6.49
CA LEU A 92 -6.68 12.21 7.47
C LEU A 92 -8.18 12.41 7.19
N PRO A 93 -8.99 11.34 7.15
CA PRO A 93 -10.44 11.47 7.11
C PRO A 93 -10.95 12.12 8.41
N SER A 94 -12.11 12.78 8.37
CA SER A 94 -12.70 13.30 9.61
C SER A 94 -13.23 12.14 10.48
N PRO A 95 -13.29 12.28 11.81
CA PRO A 95 -13.91 11.26 12.68
C PRO A 95 -15.34 10.92 12.27
N LYS A 96 -16.09 11.94 11.82
CA LYS A 96 -17.41 11.74 11.22
C LYS A 96 -17.35 10.90 9.95
N ALA A 97 -16.36 11.07 9.07
CA ALA A 97 -16.22 10.25 7.87
C ALA A 97 -15.88 8.78 8.20
N ILE A 98 -15.00 8.54 9.17
CA ILE A 98 -14.67 7.19 9.67
C ILE A 98 -15.93 6.49 10.22
N ASN A 99 -16.71 7.18 11.04
CA ASN A 99 -17.89 6.60 11.70
C ASN A 99 -19.14 6.53 10.81
N SER A 100 -19.20 7.32 9.72
CA SER A 100 -20.38 7.35 8.84
C SER A 100 -20.42 6.24 7.80
N GLY A 101 -19.32 5.50 7.61
CA GLY A 101 -19.10 4.60 6.48
C GLY A 101 -19.26 5.26 5.11
N PRO A 102 -19.40 4.47 4.02
CA PRO A 102 -19.37 5.00 2.67
C PRO A 102 -20.62 5.82 2.41
N ARG A 103 -20.44 7.08 1.98
CA ARG A 103 -21.55 7.94 1.56
C ARG A 103 -21.60 7.98 0.05
N LEU A 104 -22.81 8.00 -0.54
CA LEU A 104 -23.00 8.15 -2.00
C LEU A 104 -22.27 9.37 -2.57
N ARG A 105 -22.09 10.43 -1.77
CA ARG A 105 -21.30 11.60 -2.15
C ARG A 105 -19.82 11.28 -2.41
N ASP A 106 -19.23 10.27 -1.76
CA ASP A 106 -17.83 9.90 -1.94
C ASP A 106 -17.60 9.20 -3.28
N PHE A 107 -18.66 8.67 -3.91
CA PHE A 107 -18.65 8.22 -5.30
C PHE A 107 -18.55 9.40 -6.29
N VAL A 108 -19.19 10.53 -5.97
CA VAL A 108 -19.22 11.74 -6.82
C VAL A 108 -18.01 12.64 -6.60
N PHE A 109 -17.56 12.80 -5.35
CA PHE A 109 -16.49 13.72 -4.98
C PHE A 109 -15.13 13.04 -4.74
N GLY A 110 -15.06 11.71 -4.89
CA GLY A 110 -13.86 10.90 -4.65
C GLY A 110 -13.55 10.68 -3.17
N ASP A 111 -12.61 9.74 -2.91
CA ASP A 111 -12.14 9.39 -1.57
C ASP A 111 -11.60 10.64 -0.84
N PRO A 112 -12.12 10.98 0.36
CA PRO A 112 -11.62 12.09 1.18
C PRO A 112 -10.13 12.03 1.53
N ARG A 113 -9.50 10.85 1.43
CA ARG A 113 -8.06 10.60 1.64
C ARG A 113 -7.20 10.92 0.41
N HIS A 114 -7.84 11.15 -0.73
CA HIS A 114 -7.23 11.44 -2.03
C HIS A 114 -7.87 12.70 -2.65
N PRO A 115 -7.85 13.87 -1.98
CA PRO A 115 -8.53 15.05 -2.48
C PRO A 115 -7.84 15.61 -3.73
N GLY A 116 -8.62 16.04 -4.71
CA GLY A 116 -8.12 16.86 -5.82
C GLY A 116 -7.67 18.25 -5.35
N THR A 117 -6.95 18.99 -6.19
CA THR A 117 -6.28 20.27 -5.90
C THR A 117 -7.16 21.26 -5.11
N HIS A 118 -8.36 21.57 -5.60
CA HIS A 118 -9.26 22.54 -4.94
C HIS A 118 -9.77 22.04 -3.57
N ARG A 119 -10.09 20.75 -3.47
CA ARG A 119 -10.55 20.13 -2.21
C ARG A 119 -9.41 20.07 -1.19
N GLY A 120 -8.19 19.78 -1.64
CA GLY A 120 -6.98 19.79 -0.81
C GLY A 120 -6.73 21.18 -0.20
N ARG A 121 -6.77 22.24 -1.03
CA ARG A 121 -6.64 23.63 -0.56
C ARG A 121 -7.69 24.00 0.47
N LYS A 122 -8.95 23.61 0.23
CA LYS A 122 -10.04 23.83 1.18
C LYS A 122 -9.84 23.06 2.49
N ILE A 123 -9.34 21.83 2.44
CA ILE A 123 -9.04 21.05 3.65
C ILE A 123 -7.92 21.73 4.44
N LEU A 124 -6.84 22.16 3.78
CA LEU A 124 -5.74 22.83 4.47
C LEU A 124 -6.19 24.14 5.15
N SER A 125 -7.02 24.95 4.48
CA SER A 125 -7.48 26.22 5.06
C SER A 125 -8.50 26.05 6.19
N GLN A 126 -9.41 25.09 6.07
CA GLN A 126 -10.49 24.90 7.05
C GLN A 126 -10.12 23.95 8.19
N ARG A 127 -9.29 22.94 7.89
CA ARG A 127 -8.94 21.83 8.78
C ARG A 127 -7.48 21.39 8.59
N PRO A 128 -6.51 22.27 8.89
CA PRO A 128 -5.09 21.98 8.72
C PRO A 128 -4.63 20.79 9.56
N GLU A 129 -5.26 20.50 10.69
CA GLU A 129 -4.98 19.33 11.55
C GLU A 129 -5.14 17.99 10.82
N ARG A 130 -5.79 17.96 9.64
CA ARG A 130 -5.99 16.75 8.84
C ARG A 130 -4.93 16.57 7.75
N VAL A 131 -4.02 17.52 7.59
CA VAL A 131 -2.97 17.48 6.58
C VAL A 131 -1.65 17.20 7.27
N HIS A 132 -1.00 16.09 6.92
CA HIS A 132 0.30 15.70 7.46
C HIS A 132 1.30 15.50 6.34
N LEU A 133 2.49 16.01 6.55
CA LEU A 133 3.65 15.76 5.69
C LEU A 133 4.40 14.59 6.31
N ILE A 134 4.68 13.57 5.48
CA ILE A 134 5.29 12.33 5.93
C ILE A 134 6.59 12.13 5.18
N ALA A 135 7.66 11.87 5.93
CA ALA A 135 8.89 11.30 5.41
C ALA A 135 8.92 9.79 5.71
N GLY A 136 9.16 8.98 4.69
CA GLY A 136 9.49 7.57 4.88
C GLY A 136 10.89 7.41 5.44
N VAL A 137 11.18 6.23 5.98
CA VAL A 137 12.53 5.90 6.46
C VAL A 137 13.49 5.96 5.25
N PRO A 138 14.57 6.75 5.33
CA PRO A 138 15.53 6.86 4.22
C PRO A 138 16.40 5.61 4.11
N ASP A 139 16.91 5.35 2.90
CA ASP A 139 17.86 4.25 2.63
C ASP A 139 18.92 4.72 1.61
N SER A 140 20.10 4.11 1.61
CA SER A 140 21.17 4.49 0.66
C SER A 140 21.01 3.79 -0.68
N VAL A 141 21.50 4.43 -1.76
CA VAL A 141 21.55 3.81 -3.09
C VAL A 141 22.32 2.48 -3.04
N ALA A 142 23.44 2.42 -2.33
CA ALA A 142 24.24 1.21 -2.14
C ALA A 142 23.42 0.07 -1.51
N ASN A 143 22.76 0.32 -0.39
CA ASN A 143 22.00 -0.71 0.31
C ASN A 143 20.79 -1.19 -0.52
N LEU A 144 20.07 -0.26 -1.17
CA LEU A 144 18.98 -0.62 -2.07
C LEU A 144 19.47 -1.46 -3.26
N ARG A 145 20.65 -1.14 -3.81
CA ARG A 145 21.26 -1.91 -4.90
C ARG A 145 21.65 -3.32 -4.46
N THR A 146 22.33 -3.47 -3.33
CA THR A 146 22.66 -4.78 -2.76
C THR A 146 21.40 -5.63 -2.52
N ARG A 147 20.32 -5.02 -2.02
CA ARG A 147 19.04 -5.73 -1.82
C ARG A 147 18.38 -6.13 -3.14
N PHE A 148 18.50 -5.31 -4.19
CA PHE A 148 18.00 -5.60 -5.52
C PHE A 148 18.77 -6.79 -6.14
N GLU A 149 20.09 -6.75 -6.12
CA GLU A 149 20.99 -7.78 -6.68
C GLU A 149 20.84 -9.14 -6.00
N ARG A 150 20.49 -9.19 -4.70
CA ARG A 150 20.19 -10.45 -4.00
C ARG A 150 18.97 -11.19 -4.56
N ARG A 151 18.09 -10.50 -5.31
CA ARG A 151 16.79 -11.05 -5.74
C ARG A 151 16.56 -10.98 -7.24
N HIS A 152 17.50 -10.41 -7.99
CA HIS A 152 17.46 -10.26 -9.45
C HIS A 152 18.85 -10.57 -10.03
N SER A 153 18.90 -11.34 -11.11
CA SER A 153 20.13 -11.58 -11.85
C SER A 153 20.49 -10.32 -12.65
N VAL A 154 21.75 -9.86 -12.58
CA VAL A 154 22.19 -8.50 -12.99
C VAL A 154 22.41 -8.36 -14.51
N GLU A 155 22.26 -9.43 -15.30
CA GLU A 155 22.73 -9.50 -16.69
C GLU A 155 21.83 -8.84 -17.75
N ASP A 156 20.71 -8.22 -17.36
CA ASP A 156 19.73 -7.71 -18.32
C ASP A 156 19.95 -6.24 -18.73
N GLU A 157 19.77 -5.92 -20.03
CA GLU A 157 19.77 -4.52 -20.56
C GLU A 157 18.74 -3.61 -19.86
N LYS A 158 17.75 -4.21 -19.18
CA LYS A 158 16.70 -3.52 -18.40
C LYS A 158 17.01 -3.39 -16.91
N ALA A 159 18.16 -3.85 -16.43
CA ALA A 159 18.51 -3.87 -15.01
C ALA A 159 18.37 -2.50 -14.33
N GLN A 160 18.69 -1.40 -15.02
CA GLN A 160 18.51 -0.05 -14.48
C GLN A 160 17.04 0.34 -14.29
N GLN A 161 16.17 -0.01 -15.25
CA GLN A 161 14.74 0.25 -15.16
C GLN A 161 14.07 -0.60 -14.07
N ASP A 162 14.52 -1.84 -13.92
CA ASP A 162 14.05 -2.75 -12.87
C ASP A 162 14.51 -2.30 -11.48
N PHE A 163 15.75 -1.81 -11.37
CA PHE A 163 16.25 -1.20 -10.15
C PHE A 163 15.44 0.05 -9.78
N ALA A 164 15.17 0.96 -10.72
CA ALA A 164 14.32 2.12 -10.48
C ALA A 164 12.91 1.71 -10.03
N SER A 165 12.33 0.70 -10.68
CA SER A 165 11.03 0.16 -10.29
C SER A 165 11.06 -0.46 -8.88
N PHE A 166 12.15 -1.13 -8.50
CA PHE A 166 12.36 -1.64 -7.16
C PHE A 166 12.46 -0.52 -6.12
N VAL A 167 13.23 0.53 -6.39
CA VAL A 167 13.36 1.70 -5.49
C VAL A 167 12.01 2.37 -5.28
N ALA A 168 11.22 2.57 -6.34
CA ALA A 168 9.88 3.14 -6.24
C ALA A 168 8.93 2.25 -5.41
N ARG A 169 9.00 0.92 -5.55
CA ARG A 169 8.25 -0.02 -4.69
C ARG A 169 8.67 0.08 -3.22
N GLN A 170 9.98 0.18 -2.93
CA GLN A 170 10.45 0.36 -1.56
C GLN A 170 9.98 1.70 -0.97
N ALA A 171 9.99 2.77 -1.78
CA ALA A 171 9.45 4.08 -1.39
C ALA A 171 7.96 3.99 -1.00
N VAL A 172 7.13 3.26 -1.77
CA VAL A 172 5.74 2.99 -1.41
C VAL A 172 5.65 2.32 -0.03
N VAL A 173 6.43 1.26 0.20
CA VAL A 173 6.38 0.49 1.45
C VAL A 173 6.71 1.35 2.67
N VAL A 174 7.79 2.13 2.62
CA VAL A 174 8.19 2.97 3.77
C VAL A 174 7.24 4.13 4.01
N LEU A 175 6.68 4.72 2.95
CA LEU A 175 5.64 5.75 3.06
C LEU A 175 4.35 5.18 3.64
N ASP A 176 3.98 3.96 3.25
CA ASP A 176 2.82 3.25 3.76
C ASP A 176 2.97 2.90 5.25
N LEU A 177 4.17 2.47 5.67
CA LEU A 177 4.49 2.25 7.08
C LEU A 177 4.42 3.54 7.91
N ALA A 178 4.93 4.65 7.37
CA ALA A 178 4.89 5.94 8.04
C ALA A 178 3.45 6.49 8.13
N GLU A 179 2.64 6.33 7.08
CA GLU A 179 1.21 6.70 7.09
C GLU A 179 0.39 5.84 8.06
N ARG A 180 0.70 4.54 8.16
CA ARG A 180 0.06 3.62 9.13
C ARG A 180 0.23 4.09 10.58
N ARG A 181 1.39 4.68 10.91
CA ARG A 181 1.64 5.24 12.27
C ARG A 181 0.73 6.42 12.59
N LEU A 182 0.31 7.18 11.57
CA LEU A 182 -0.57 8.35 11.71
C LEU A 182 -2.06 8.00 11.66
N GLN A 183 -2.49 7.12 10.75
CA GLN A 183 -3.91 6.81 10.52
C GLN A 183 -4.46 5.65 11.37
N GLY A 184 -3.59 4.84 11.98
CA GLY A 184 -3.98 3.55 12.55
C GLY A 184 -3.98 2.43 11.51
N GLY A 185 -3.89 1.17 11.96
CA GLY A 185 -3.68 0.00 11.10
C GLY A 185 -4.84 -0.37 10.18
N ARG A 186 -6.00 0.27 10.34
CA ARG A 186 -7.31 -0.18 9.83
C ARG A 186 -7.44 -0.25 8.31
N TYR A 187 -6.64 0.50 7.55
CA TYR A 187 -7.01 0.85 6.16
C TYR A 187 -5.97 0.57 5.07
N LYS A 188 -4.86 -0.13 5.33
CA LYS A 188 -3.83 -0.30 4.27
C LYS A 188 -3.28 -1.72 4.16
N VAL A 189 -3.20 -2.16 2.90
CA VAL A 189 -2.90 -3.54 2.48
C VAL A 189 -1.67 -3.55 1.60
N PRO A 190 -0.83 -4.62 1.65
CA PRO A 190 0.32 -4.76 0.78
C PRO A 190 -0.03 -4.53 -0.70
N ARG A 191 0.58 -3.51 -1.30
CA ARG A 191 0.50 -3.23 -2.75
C ARG A 191 1.68 -3.88 -3.45
N HIS A 192 1.56 -4.08 -4.76
CA HIS A 192 2.62 -4.62 -5.63
C HIS A 192 3.06 -6.07 -5.33
N VAL A 193 2.25 -6.89 -4.66
CA VAL A 193 2.55 -8.32 -4.43
C VAL A 193 2.77 -9.04 -5.76
N ALA A 194 1.81 -8.93 -6.69
CA ALA A 194 1.91 -9.55 -8.02
C ALA A 194 3.14 -9.05 -8.81
N ALA A 195 3.42 -7.74 -8.79
CA ALA A 195 4.58 -7.19 -9.49
C ALA A 195 5.92 -7.64 -8.86
N SER A 196 5.95 -7.81 -7.54
CA SER A 196 7.14 -8.28 -6.81
C SER A 196 7.36 -9.78 -7.02
N LEU A 197 6.29 -10.57 -7.14
CA LEU A 197 6.37 -11.99 -7.48
C LEU A 197 6.87 -12.19 -8.91
N LYS A 198 6.31 -11.46 -9.89
CA LYS A 198 6.73 -11.53 -11.30
C LYS A 198 8.18 -11.14 -11.54
N THR A 199 8.76 -10.30 -10.68
CA THR A 199 10.16 -9.85 -10.79
C THR A 199 11.12 -10.72 -10.00
N ASN A 200 10.62 -11.68 -9.22
CA ASN A 200 11.45 -12.56 -8.40
C ASN A 200 12.15 -13.62 -9.27
N THR A 201 13.48 -13.75 -9.15
CA THR A 201 14.26 -14.76 -9.89
C THR A 201 13.74 -16.18 -9.63
N ALA A 202 13.56 -16.57 -8.37
CA ALA A 202 13.11 -17.93 -8.03
C ALA A 202 11.74 -18.28 -8.62
N TYR A 203 10.86 -17.28 -8.79
CA TYR A 203 9.57 -17.49 -9.46
C TYR A 203 9.74 -17.63 -10.97
N ASN A 204 10.60 -16.80 -11.58
CA ASN A 204 10.89 -16.88 -13.01
C ASN A 204 11.57 -18.20 -13.39
N GLU A 205 12.48 -18.71 -12.55
CA GLU A 205 13.13 -20.01 -12.71
C GLU A 205 12.09 -21.14 -12.63
N ALA A 206 11.20 -21.13 -11.63
CA ALA A 206 10.13 -22.12 -11.53
C ALA A 206 9.16 -22.10 -12.73
N VAL A 207 8.87 -20.91 -13.27
CA VAL A 207 8.06 -20.80 -14.51
C VAL A 207 8.82 -21.32 -15.73
N ASP A 208 10.14 -21.13 -15.80
CA ASP A 208 10.98 -21.68 -16.88
C ASP A 208 11.05 -23.22 -16.83
N GLU A 209 11.12 -23.80 -15.64
CA GLU A 209 11.04 -25.26 -15.44
C GLU A 209 9.69 -25.81 -15.96
N ILE A 210 8.57 -25.18 -15.58
CA ILE A 210 7.25 -25.56 -16.08
C ILE A 210 7.15 -25.37 -17.60
N ALA A 211 7.73 -24.30 -18.15
CA ALA A 211 7.76 -24.05 -19.60
C ALA A 211 8.50 -25.17 -20.35
N ALA A 212 9.63 -25.65 -19.80
CA ALA A 212 10.41 -26.74 -20.36
C ALA A 212 9.65 -28.08 -20.28
N GLU A 213 8.94 -28.36 -19.18
CA GLU A 213 8.17 -29.60 -18.99
C GLU A 213 6.91 -29.67 -19.87
N THR A 214 6.20 -28.56 -20.00
CA THR A 214 4.91 -28.48 -20.71
C THR A 214 5.05 -28.13 -22.19
N GLY A 215 6.20 -27.61 -22.61
CA GLY A 215 6.43 -27.07 -23.95
C GLY A 215 5.70 -25.75 -24.23
N THR A 216 5.08 -25.15 -23.21
CA THR A 216 4.36 -23.87 -23.33
C THR A 216 5.34 -22.70 -23.19
N PRO A 217 5.27 -21.67 -24.05
CA PRO A 217 6.15 -20.51 -23.93
C PRO A 217 5.99 -19.78 -22.58
N LYS A 218 7.10 -19.38 -21.95
CA LYS A 218 7.12 -18.61 -20.68
C LYS A 218 6.15 -17.42 -20.69
N ALA A 219 6.08 -16.68 -21.80
CA ALA A 219 5.22 -15.51 -21.93
C ALA A 219 3.73 -15.85 -21.76
N GLU A 220 3.30 -17.03 -22.21
CA GLU A 220 1.93 -17.51 -22.08
C GLU A 220 1.64 -17.94 -20.64
N LEU A 221 2.56 -18.69 -20.02
CA LEU A 221 2.47 -19.06 -18.59
C LEU A 221 2.45 -17.82 -17.68
N MET A 222 3.26 -16.81 -17.97
CA MET A 222 3.27 -15.54 -17.22
C MET A 222 1.97 -14.75 -17.38
N LYS A 223 1.27 -14.89 -18.52
CA LYS A 223 -0.05 -14.29 -18.75
C LYS A 223 -1.14 -15.05 -17.98
N GLU A 224 -1.06 -16.37 -17.95
CA GLU A 224 -1.97 -17.22 -17.16
C GLU A 224 -1.80 -16.97 -15.66
N ALA A 225 -0.55 -16.97 -15.17
CA ALA A 225 -0.21 -16.62 -13.81
C ALA A 225 -0.67 -15.20 -13.42
N ALA A 226 -0.60 -14.24 -14.35
CA ALA A 226 -1.16 -12.91 -14.12
C ALA A 226 -2.67 -12.96 -13.82
N GLY A 227 -3.40 -13.86 -14.46
CA GLY A 227 -4.82 -14.12 -14.17
C GLY A 227 -5.02 -14.70 -12.77
N TYR A 228 -4.22 -15.69 -12.37
CA TYR A 228 -4.25 -16.25 -11.02
C TYR A 228 -3.92 -15.21 -9.95
N MET A 229 -2.90 -14.39 -10.18
CA MET A 229 -2.58 -13.28 -9.29
C MET A 229 -3.70 -12.24 -9.23
N ASP A 230 -4.40 -11.96 -10.32
CA ASP A 230 -5.53 -11.02 -10.31
C ASP A 230 -6.70 -11.54 -9.46
N GLU A 231 -6.94 -12.85 -9.50
CA GLU A 231 -7.94 -13.54 -8.69
C GLU A 231 -7.54 -13.58 -7.20
N MET A 232 -6.28 -13.91 -6.89
CA MET A 232 -5.81 -14.09 -5.51
C MET A 232 -5.43 -12.78 -4.81
N VAL A 233 -4.91 -11.79 -5.54
CA VAL A 233 -4.52 -10.50 -4.95
C VAL A 233 -5.76 -9.65 -4.76
N SER A 234 -6.34 -9.76 -3.56
CA SER A 234 -7.43 -8.88 -3.13
C SER A 234 -7.01 -7.40 -3.26
N ARG A 235 -7.93 -6.56 -3.72
CA ARG A 235 -7.71 -5.11 -3.90
C ARG A 235 -8.58 -4.33 -2.94
N PRO A 236 -8.26 -4.33 -1.65
CA PRO A 236 -9.10 -3.70 -0.67
C PRO A 236 -9.14 -2.20 -0.90
N SER A 237 -10.35 -1.67 -0.93
CA SER A 237 -10.62 -0.25 -1.01
C SER A 237 -11.33 0.16 0.26
N THR A 238 -10.91 1.28 0.85
CA THR A 238 -11.48 1.85 2.08
C THR A 238 -13.00 1.97 2.01
N PHE A 239 -13.54 2.35 0.85
CA PHE A 239 -14.98 2.39 0.61
C PHE A 239 -15.63 1.03 0.80
N TRP A 240 -15.05 -0.01 0.20
CA TRP A 240 -15.60 -1.37 0.24
C TRP A 240 -15.41 -2.04 1.60
N LEU A 241 -14.35 -1.68 2.33
CA LEU A 241 -14.16 -2.03 3.74
C LEU A 241 -15.29 -1.51 4.61
N ASP A 242 -15.57 -0.21 4.52
CA ASP A 242 -16.62 0.42 5.32
C ASP A 242 -18.01 -0.11 4.92
N PHE A 243 -18.22 -0.40 3.63
CA PHE A 243 -19.46 -1.00 3.13
C PHE A 243 -19.64 -2.41 3.69
N TYR A 244 -18.59 -3.22 3.63
CA TYR A 244 -18.60 -4.59 4.12
C TYR A 244 -18.85 -4.65 5.63
N ALA A 245 -18.25 -3.76 6.41
CA ALA A 245 -18.52 -3.67 7.85
C ALA A 245 -19.99 -3.36 8.16
N LYS A 246 -20.64 -2.48 7.38
CA LYS A 246 -22.08 -2.20 7.51
C LYS A 246 -22.95 -3.36 7.05
N PHE A 247 -22.59 -3.99 5.95
CA PHE A 247 -23.26 -5.19 5.46
C PHE A 247 -23.24 -6.29 6.52
N ASN A 248 -22.08 -6.53 7.14
CA ASN A 248 -21.95 -7.47 8.25
C ASN A 248 -22.83 -7.07 9.44
N LYS A 249 -22.86 -5.78 9.81
CA LYS A 249 -23.76 -5.29 10.87
C LYS A 249 -25.23 -5.59 10.54
N PHE A 250 -25.64 -5.30 9.31
CA PHE A 250 -27.01 -5.53 8.85
C PHE A 250 -27.36 -7.02 8.90
N CYS A 251 -26.53 -7.90 8.34
CA CYS A 251 -26.77 -9.34 8.34
C CYS A 251 -26.83 -9.94 9.75
N LEU A 252 -25.94 -9.51 10.65
CA LEU A 252 -25.95 -9.98 12.04
C LEU A 252 -27.21 -9.50 12.78
N GLY A 253 -27.64 -8.25 12.55
CA GLY A 253 -28.85 -7.69 13.16
C GLY A 253 -30.17 -8.30 12.67
N LEU A 254 -30.18 -9.14 11.63
CA LEU A 254 -31.40 -9.82 11.16
C LEU A 254 -31.83 -10.99 12.06
N GLY A 255 -30.92 -11.53 12.88
CA GLY A 255 -31.21 -12.74 13.67
C GLY A 255 -30.44 -12.88 14.97
N TYR A 256 -29.59 -11.91 15.32
CA TYR A 256 -28.77 -11.91 16.53
C TYR A 256 -28.83 -10.55 17.23
N GLU A 257 -28.42 -10.53 18.49
CA GLU A 257 -28.23 -9.30 19.27
C GLU A 257 -27.23 -8.36 18.58
N GLU A 258 -27.44 -7.05 18.71
CA GLU A 258 -26.59 -6.06 18.04
C GLU A 258 -25.14 -6.05 18.56
N GLU A 259 -24.94 -6.48 19.80
CA GLU A 259 -23.64 -6.45 20.46
C GLU A 259 -22.97 -7.83 20.42
N ILE A 260 -21.78 -7.87 19.82
CA ILE A 260 -20.97 -9.09 19.80
C ILE A 260 -20.19 -9.17 21.11
N VAL A 261 -20.39 -10.24 21.87
CA VAL A 261 -19.65 -10.49 23.11
C VAL A 261 -18.28 -11.09 22.77
N TYR A 262 -17.21 -10.41 23.18
CA TYR A 262 -15.83 -10.89 23.08
C TYR A 262 -14.99 -10.35 24.24
N ASP A 263 -13.89 -11.03 24.54
CA ASP A 263 -12.92 -10.57 25.54
C ASP A 263 -12.13 -9.37 24.99
N GLN A 264 -12.49 -8.16 25.47
CA GLN A 264 -11.86 -6.92 25.05
C GLN A 264 -10.36 -6.85 25.41
N ALA A 265 -9.96 -7.41 26.56
CA ALA A 265 -8.55 -7.41 26.98
C ALA A 265 -7.71 -8.34 26.09
N ALA A 266 -8.25 -9.50 25.73
CA ALA A 266 -7.60 -10.41 24.79
C ALA A 266 -7.46 -9.79 23.39
N VAL A 267 -8.52 -9.12 22.89
CA VAL A 267 -8.49 -8.42 21.60
C VAL A 267 -7.49 -7.27 21.61
N GLU A 268 -7.43 -6.47 22.68
CA GLU A 268 -6.45 -5.39 22.79
C GLU A 268 -5.00 -5.91 22.79
N LYS A 269 -4.73 -7.00 23.52
CA LYS A 269 -3.41 -7.64 23.52
C LYS A 269 -3.03 -8.15 22.13
N MET A 270 -3.97 -8.79 21.43
CA MET A 270 -3.77 -9.22 20.04
C MET A 270 -3.51 -8.03 19.11
N ARG A 271 -4.19 -6.90 19.32
CA ARG A 271 -4.04 -5.68 18.52
C ARG A 271 -2.62 -5.13 18.59
N GLN A 272 -2.01 -5.12 19.77
CA GLN A 272 -0.63 -4.68 19.95
C GLN A 272 0.35 -5.52 19.13
N ILE A 273 0.19 -6.85 19.15
CA ILE A 273 1.01 -7.78 18.38
C ILE A 273 0.84 -7.54 16.86
N VAL A 274 -0.40 -7.47 16.37
CA VAL A 274 -0.73 -7.28 14.96
C VAL A 274 -0.29 -5.90 14.43
N ARG A 275 -0.21 -4.90 15.31
CA ARG A 275 0.24 -3.55 14.94
C ARG A 275 1.72 -3.53 14.55
N GLU A 276 2.53 -4.32 15.22
CA GLU A 276 3.98 -4.29 15.11
C GLU A 276 4.55 -5.43 14.24
N ASN A 277 3.77 -6.51 14.05
CA ASN A 277 4.25 -7.73 13.41
C ASN A 277 3.35 -8.18 12.26
N PRO A 278 3.92 -8.69 11.14
CA PRO A 278 3.17 -9.51 10.20
C PRO A 278 2.53 -10.68 10.96
N SER A 279 1.21 -10.82 10.85
CA SER A 279 0.45 -11.74 11.69
C SER A 279 -0.50 -12.58 10.86
N MET A 280 -0.56 -13.88 11.15
CA MET A 280 -1.56 -14.81 10.62
C MET A 280 -2.45 -15.27 11.77
N LEU A 281 -3.75 -15.08 11.62
CA LEU A 281 -4.75 -15.47 12.62
C LEU A 281 -5.27 -16.87 12.27
N LEU A 282 -5.13 -17.81 13.19
CA LEU A 282 -5.65 -19.17 13.07
C LEU A 282 -6.79 -19.33 14.08
N TRP A 283 -7.98 -19.66 13.59
CA TRP A 283 -9.16 -19.87 14.44
C TRP A 283 -9.92 -21.13 14.03
N THR A 284 -10.68 -21.67 14.98
CA THR A 284 -11.63 -22.77 14.69
C THR A 284 -12.80 -22.24 13.90
N HIS A 285 -13.13 -22.86 12.76
CA HIS A 285 -14.34 -22.54 12.01
C HIS A 285 -15.52 -23.34 12.57
N LYS A 286 -16.49 -22.64 13.16
CA LYS A 286 -17.68 -23.23 13.78
C LYS A 286 -18.94 -22.97 12.97
N THR A 287 -19.04 -21.82 12.32
CA THR A 287 -20.26 -21.41 11.60
C THR A 287 -19.96 -20.56 10.37
N TYR A 288 -20.89 -20.51 9.42
CA TYR A 288 -20.79 -19.57 8.29
C TYR A 288 -20.75 -18.10 8.72
N LEU A 289 -21.21 -17.77 9.93
CA LEU A 289 -21.18 -16.42 10.47
C LEU A 289 -19.78 -15.96 10.86
N ASP A 290 -18.83 -16.89 11.04
CA ASP A 290 -17.44 -16.56 11.39
C ASP A 290 -16.83 -15.60 10.35
N GLY A 291 -17.20 -15.78 9.08
CA GLY A 291 -16.79 -14.91 7.97
C GLY A 291 -17.33 -13.48 8.05
N MET A 292 -18.33 -13.21 8.88
CA MET A 292 -18.87 -11.86 9.12
C MET A 292 -18.49 -11.32 10.49
N VAL A 293 -18.55 -12.15 11.53
CA VAL A 293 -18.26 -11.80 12.93
C VAL A 293 -16.80 -11.39 13.10
N VAL A 294 -15.86 -12.20 12.59
CA VAL A 294 -14.42 -11.92 12.78
C VAL A 294 -14.01 -10.60 12.13
N PRO A 295 -14.31 -10.33 10.83
CA PRO A 295 -14.01 -9.03 10.24
C PRO A 295 -14.70 -7.87 10.94
N LYS A 296 -15.93 -8.07 11.44
CA LYS A 296 -16.67 -7.04 12.18
C LYS A 296 -15.96 -6.67 13.47
N VAL A 297 -15.62 -7.65 14.32
CA VAL A 297 -14.91 -7.43 15.59
C VAL A 297 -13.54 -6.80 15.35
N LEU A 298 -12.78 -7.30 14.37
CA LEU A 298 -11.47 -6.74 14.02
C LEU A 298 -11.60 -5.30 13.50
N TYR A 299 -12.56 -5.03 12.63
CA TYR A 299 -12.82 -3.69 12.11
C TYR A 299 -13.23 -2.72 13.21
N ASP A 300 -14.11 -3.11 14.13
CA ASP A 300 -14.55 -2.26 15.24
C ASP A 300 -13.42 -1.94 16.23
N ASN A 301 -12.44 -2.84 16.37
CA ASN A 301 -11.27 -2.70 17.25
C ASN A 301 -10.02 -2.15 16.52
N ASP A 302 -10.18 -1.44 15.41
CA ASP A 302 -9.09 -0.79 14.66
C ASP A 302 -7.97 -1.72 14.14
N PHE A 303 -8.28 -3.00 13.93
CA PHE A 303 -7.37 -3.90 13.23
C PHE A 303 -7.31 -3.56 11.74
N PRO A 304 -6.15 -3.82 11.09
CA PRO A 304 -6.15 -3.99 9.64
C PRO A 304 -7.22 -5.03 9.27
N MET A 305 -8.01 -4.74 8.24
CA MET A 305 -8.98 -5.72 7.78
C MET A 305 -8.24 -7.03 7.42
N PRO A 306 -8.70 -8.18 7.93
CA PRO A 306 -8.03 -9.46 7.71
C PRO A 306 -8.22 -9.96 6.28
N HIS A 307 -7.13 -10.37 5.64
CA HIS A 307 -7.25 -11.20 4.46
C HIS A 307 -7.79 -12.58 4.86
N MET A 308 -8.92 -12.95 4.28
CA MET A 308 -9.57 -14.22 4.58
C MET A 308 -9.58 -15.11 3.36
N PHE A 309 -9.21 -16.38 3.53
CA PHE A 309 -9.28 -17.37 2.49
C PHE A 309 -10.71 -17.92 2.40
N GLY A 310 -11.28 -17.87 1.20
CA GLY A 310 -12.56 -18.48 0.86
C GLY A 310 -12.41 -19.46 -0.29
N GLY A 311 -13.25 -20.49 -0.35
CA GLY A 311 -13.33 -21.35 -1.53
C GLY A 311 -13.88 -20.56 -2.73
N ALA A 312 -13.32 -20.77 -3.92
CA ALA A 312 -13.78 -20.13 -5.16
C ALA A 312 -15.28 -20.33 -5.44
N ASN A 313 -15.89 -21.39 -4.90
CA ASN A 313 -17.34 -21.64 -4.97
C ASN A 313 -18.22 -20.56 -4.32
N MET A 314 -17.63 -19.63 -3.54
CA MET A 314 -18.34 -18.52 -2.91
C MET A 314 -18.22 -17.21 -3.71
N ASN A 315 -17.53 -17.22 -4.86
CA ASN A 315 -17.38 -16.09 -5.76
C ASN A 315 -18.62 -15.89 -6.66
N PHE A 316 -19.77 -15.59 -6.05
CA PHE A 316 -20.99 -15.26 -6.80
C PHE A 316 -21.00 -13.79 -7.24
N PRO A 317 -21.63 -13.44 -8.39
CA PRO A 317 -21.76 -12.05 -8.83
C PRO A 317 -22.33 -11.15 -7.71
N GLY A 318 -21.66 -10.03 -7.44
CA GLY A 318 -21.99 -9.13 -6.34
C GLY A 318 -21.21 -9.43 -5.05
N LEU A 319 -21.44 -10.57 -4.40
CA LEU A 319 -20.78 -10.91 -3.13
C LEU A 319 -19.27 -11.16 -3.33
N GLY A 320 -18.87 -11.85 -4.39
CA GLY A 320 -17.47 -12.05 -4.73
C GLY A 320 -16.75 -10.75 -5.09
N PHE A 321 -17.43 -9.85 -5.80
CA PHE A 321 -16.92 -8.51 -6.11
C PHE A 321 -16.68 -7.67 -4.85
N LEU A 322 -17.59 -7.77 -3.87
CA LEU A 322 -17.49 -7.12 -2.56
C LEU A 322 -16.34 -7.71 -1.74
N LEU A 323 -16.31 -9.03 -1.56
CA LEU A 323 -15.32 -9.72 -0.75
C LEU A 323 -13.90 -9.52 -1.30
N HIS A 324 -13.69 -9.61 -2.61
CA HIS A 324 -12.38 -9.36 -3.24
C HIS A 324 -11.87 -7.94 -2.97
N ARG A 325 -12.78 -6.95 -2.94
CA ARG A 325 -12.50 -5.54 -2.59
C ARG A 325 -12.54 -5.25 -1.10
N ALA A 326 -12.85 -6.26 -0.29
CA ALA A 326 -12.84 -6.22 1.15
C ALA A 326 -11.84 -7.24 1.72
N GLY A 327 -10.84 -7.69 0.93
CA GLY A 327 -9.71 -8.50 1.39
C GLY A 327 -9.84 -10.02 1.27
N GLY A 328 -10.96 -10.53 0.78
CA GLY A 328 -11.17 -11.94 0.50
C GLY A 328 -10.22 -12.44 -0.59
N ILE A 329 -9.53 -13.54 -0.30
CA ILE A 329 -8.67 -14.27 -1.22
C ILE A 329 -9.40 -15.57 -1.58
N PHE A 330 -9.74 -15.75 -2.85
CA PHE A 330 -10.40 -16.96 -3.31
C PHE A 330 -9.37 -17.97 -3.80
N ILE A 331 -9.40 -19.18 -3.23
CA ILE A 331 -8.55 -20.28 -3.65
C ILE A 331 -9.40 -21.37 -4.31
N LYS A 332 -8.87 -21.96 -5.39
CA LYS A 332 -9.46 -23.15 -6.03
C LYS A 332 -9.47 -24.33 -5.06
N ARG A 333 -10.56 -25.10 -5.06
CA ARG A 333 -10.71 -26.27 -4.16
C ARG A 333 -9.80 -27.44 -4.52
N SER A 334 -9.47 -27.57 -5.81
CA SER A 334 -8.50 -28.53 -6.32
C SER A 334 -7.61 -27.83 -7.33
N PHE A 335 -6.31 -27.85 -7.07
CA PHE A 335 -5.26 -27.35 -7.97
C PHE A 335 -4.08 -28.35 -8.01
N ARG A 336 -4.33 -29.62 -7.65
CA ARG A 336 -3.31 -30.66 -7.54
C ARG A 336 -2.51 -30.84 -8.84
N ASP A 337 -3.18 -30.66 -9.98
CA ASP A 337 -2.60 -30.87 -11.31
C ASP A 337 -2.23 -29.54 -12.01
N ASN A 338 -2.22 -28.43 -11.26
CA ASN A 338 -1.89 -27.10 -11.79
C ASN A 338 -0.63 -26.58 -11.09
N GLU A 339 0.54 -26.98 -11.58
CA GLU A 339 1.84 -26.58 -11.02
C GLU A 339 2.03 -25.06 -11.08
N LEU A 340 1.58 -24.41 -12.15
CA LEU A 340 1.65 -22.94 -12.29
C LEU A 340 0.86 -22.22 -11.18
N TYR A 341 -0.31 -22.74 -10.80
CA TYR A 341 -1.13 -22.20 -9.71
C TYR A 341 -0.50 -22.45 -8.33
N LYS A 342 0.27 -23.53 -8.15
CA LYS A 342 0.92 -23.82 -6.85
C LYS A 342 2.07 -22.87 -6.54
N ILE A 343 2.80 -22.44 -7.57
CA ILE A 343 3.96 -21.54 -7.42
C ILE A 343 3.55 -20.05 -7.41
N THR A 344 2.32 -19.75 -7.83
CA THR A 344 1.75 -18.39 -7.93
C THR A 344 0.97 -18.04 -6.67
#